data_AF-A0A958TFJ8-F1
#
_entry.id   AF-A0A958TFJ8-F1
#
_cell.length_a   1.000
_cell.length_b   1.000
_cell.length_c   1.000
_cell.angle_alpha   90.00
_cell.angle_beta   90.00
_cell.angle_gamma   90.00
#
_symmetry.space_group_name_H-M   'P 1'
#
loop_
_entity.id
_entity.type
_entity.pdbx_description
1 polymer ?
#
loop_
_entity_poly.entity_id
_entity_poly.type
_entity_poly.pdbx_seq_one_letter_code
_entity_poly.pdbx_strand_id
1 'polypeptide(L)' 'MDSQKPNKVGELKPHKGHTVFQFNTVTGKLSLAVVGVDENNKKSIKVEKDCIYVSALNRKNALKKLNQYFI' A
#
# COMPACT_ATOMS: atom_id res chain seq x y z
N MET A 1 28.22 1.76 -7.57
CA MET A 1 27.21 2.35 -6.67
C MET A 1 25.86 2.03 -7.26
N ASP A 2 25.35 0.87 -6.87
CA ASP A 2 24.16 0.23 -7.41
C ASP A 2 22.95 1.13 -7.17
N SER A 3 22.52 1.77 -8.25
CA SER A 3 21.26 2.49 -8.32
C SER A 3 20.13 1.48 -8.17
N GLN A 4 19.76 1.15 -6.93
CA GLN A 4 18.48 0.51 -6.63
C GLN A 4 17.39 1.52 -7.01
N LYS A 5 17.03 1.55 -8.29
CA LYS A 5 15.77 2.14 -8.75
C LYS A 5 14.71 1.57 -7.83
N PRO A 6 14.01 2.37 -7.00
CA PRO A 6 12.84 1.85 -6.32
C PRO A 6 11.91 1.40 -7.43
N ASN A 7 11.70 0.09 -7.55
CA ASN A 7 10.67 -0.47 -8.41
C ASN A 7 9.39 0.27 -7.99
N LYS A 8 8.96 1.25 -8.79
CA LYS A 8 7.72 1.99 -8.54
C LYS A 8 6.58 1.02 -8.81
N VAL A 9 6.24 0.24 -7.78
CA VAL A 9 5.06 -0.62 -7.73
C VAL A 9 3.85 0.30 -7.52
N GLY A 10 3.49 1.03 -8.58
CA GLY A 10 2.33 1.92 -8.63
C GLY A 10 2.45 3.21 -7.82
N GLU A 11 1.91 4.31 -8.34
CA GLU A 11 1.63 5.51 -7.55
C GLU A 11 0.29 5.33 -6.84
N LEU A 12 0.31 4.99 -5.56
CA LEU A 12 -0.90 5.01 -4.74
C LEU A 12 -1.16 6.45 -4.31
N LYS A 13 -2.14 7.11 -4.92
CA LYS A 13 -2.62 8.43 -4.48
C LYS A 13 -3.76 8.23 -3.48
N PRO A 14 -3.51 8.22 -2.16
CA PRO A 14 -4.58 8.08 -1.19
C PRO A 14 -5.52 9.29 -1.29
N HIS A 15 -6.82 9.04 -1.35
CA HIS A 15 -7.80 10.11 -1.24
C HIS A 15 -7.76 10.72 0.17
N LYS A 16 -8.06 12.01 0.28
CA LYS A 16 -8.10 12.74 1.54
C LYS A 16 -9.10 12.05 2.49
N GLY A 17 -8.63 11.58 3.64
CA GLY A 17 -9.44 10.83 4.62
C GLY A 17 -9.47 9.31 4.44
N HIS A 18 -8.82 8.75 3.41
CA HIS A 18 -8.66 7.31 3.28
C HIS A 18 -7.42 6.81 4.00
N THR A 19 -7.51 5.62 4.56
CA THR A 19 -6.39 4.89 5.15
C THR A 19 -5.79 3.95 4.12
N VAL A 20 -4.47 3.81 4.15
CA VAL A 20 -3.76 2.83 3.32
C VAL A 20 -3.63 1.54 4.13
N PHE A 21 -4.11 0.44 3.56
CA PHE A 21 -3.95 -0.89 4.12
C PHE A 21 -2.90 -1.65 3.32
N GLN A 22 -2.08 -2.44 4.02
CA GLN A 22 -1.18 -3.41 3.42
C GLN A 22 -1.78 -4.81 3.56
N PHE A 23 -1.83 -5.55 2.47
CA PHE A 23 -2.26 -6.93 2.43
C PHE A 23 -1.08 -7.80 2.06
N ASN A 24 -0.63 -8.63 3.00
CA ASN A 24 0.44 -9.57 2.73
C ASN A 24 -0.13 -10.79 1.99
N THR A 25 0.30 -11.02 0.76
CA THR A 25 -0.25 -12.07 -0.11
C THR A 25 0.22 -13.46 0.29
N VAL A 26 1.32 -13.56 1.06
CA VAL A 26 1.86 -14.83 1.58
C VAL A 26 1.05 -15.32 2.77
N THR A 27 0.72 -14.42 3.70
CA THR A 27 0.02 -14.74 4.95
C THR A 27 -1.49 -14.49 4.90
N GLY A 28 -1.97 -13.80 3.85
CA GLY A 28 -3.37 -13.37 3.73
C GLY A 28 -3.79 -12.33 4.77
N LYS A 29 -2.85 -11.66 5.44
CA LYS A 29 -3.15 -10.70 6.51
C LYS A 29 -3.26 -9.28 5.99
N LEU A 30 -4.36 -8.62 6.36
CA LEU A 30 -4.58 -7.19 6.13
C LEU A 30 -4.19 -6.39 7.38
N SER A 31 -3.21 -5.51 7.24
CA SER A 31 -2.71 -4.61 8.27
C SER A 31 -2.76 -3.16 7.77
N LEU A 32 -2.54 -2.20 8.68
CA LEU A 32 -2.37 -0.80 8.29
C LEU A 32 -0.99 -0.62 7.66
N ALA A 33 -0.92 0.08 6.52
CA ALA A 33 0.36 0.37 5.90
C ALA A 33 1.09 1.44 6.71
N VAL A 34 2.40 1.27 6.87
CA VAL A 34 3.26 2.28 7.49
C VAL A 34 3.46 3.42 6.50
N VAL A 35 2.78 4.54 6.75
CA VAL A 35 2.94 5.78 5.97
C VAL A 35 3.99 6.63 6.66
N GLY A 36 5.15 6.77 6.02
CA GLY A 36 6.21 7.69 6.39
C GLY A 36 6.07 9.04 5.68
N VAL A 37 6.98 9.94 6.02
CA VAL A 37 7.20 11.19 5.31
C VAL A 37 8.59 11.12 4.71
N ASP A 38 8.68 11.26 3.40
CA ASP A 38 9.94 11.26 2.66
C ASP A 38 10.70 12.59 2.86
N GLU A 39 11.97 12.66 2.46
CA GLU A 39 12.81 13.86 2.59
C GLU A 39 12.20 15.11 1.91
N ASN A 40 11.29 14.88 0.95
CA ASN A 40 10.55 15.91 0.25
C ASN A 40 9.23 16.32 0.94
N ASN A 41 9.01 15.97 2.22
CA ASN A 41 7.75 16.14 2.95
C ASN A 41 6.52 15.49 2.28
N LYS A 42 6.75 14.50 1.41
CA LYS A 42 5.67 13.76 0.74
C LYS A 42 5.36 12.50 1.53
N LYS A 43 4.07 12.15 1.62
CA LYS A 43 3.65 10.87 2.23
C LYS A 43 4.22 9.74 1.37
N SER A 44 5.12 8.95 1.94
CA SER A 44 5.68 7.76 1.33
C SER A 44 5.22 6.52 2.10
N ILE A 45 5.11 5.39 1.42
CA ILE A 45 4.70 4.13 2.03
C ILE A 45 5.89 3.21 1.95
N LYS A 46 6.22 2.55 3.07
CA LYS A 46 7.25 1.51 3.05
C LYS A 46 6.68 0.30 2.31
N VAL A 47 7.16 0.08 1.08
CA VAL A 47 6.75 -1.06 0.25
C VAL A 47 7.55 -2.29 0.66
N GLU A 48 6.84 -3.34 1.06
CA GLU A 48 7.38 -4.67 1.36
C GLU A 48 7.12 -5.59 0.17
N LYS A 49 8.01 -6.57 -0.01
CA LYS A 49 7.84 -7.61 -1.02
C LYS A 49 6.62 -8.47 -0.66
N ASP A 50 5.89 -8.92 -1.68
CA ASP A 50 4.69 -9.76 -1.51
C ASP A 50 3.57 -9.09 -0.68
N CYS A 51 3.49 -7.76 -0.75
CA CYS A 51 2.43 -6.96 -0.14
C CYS A 51 1.70 -6.10 -1.18
N ILE A 52 0.37 -6.10 -1.12
CA ILE A 52 -0.51 -5.24 -1.92
C ILE A 52 -0.98 -4.08 -1.07
N TYR A 53 -0.87 -2.88 -1.61
CA TYR A 53 -1.29 -1.66 -0.92
C TYR A 53 -2.60 -1.14 -1.51
N VAL A 54 -3.58 -0.91 -0.65
CA VAL A 54 -4.91 -0.45 -1.08
C VAL A 54 -5.39 0.72 -0.23
N SER A 55 -5.85 1.78 -0.89
CA SER A 55 -6.48 2.93 -0.23
C SER A 55 -7.98 2.68 -0.07
N ALA A 56 -8.46 2.75 1.17
CA ALA A 56 -9.86 2.53 1.51
C ALA A 56 -10.26 3.29 2.78
N LEU A 57 -11.56 3.58 2.93
CA LEU A 57 -12.11 4.15 4.17
C LEU A 57 -12.03 3.17 5.34
N ASN A 58 -12.27 1.88 5.08
CA ASN A 58 -12.39 0.84 6.11
C ASN A 58 -11.80 -0.49 5.63
N ARG A 59 -11.43 -1.37 6.57
CA ARG A 59 -10.91 -2.73 6.28
C ARG A 59 -11.82 -3.55 5.37
N LYS A 60 -13.15 -3.51 5.57
CA LYS A 60 -14.11 -4.22 4.71
C LYS A 60 -14.03 -3.76 3.25
N ASN A 61 -13.84 -2.46 3.01
CA ASN A 61 -13.76 -1.92 1.66
C ASN A 61 -12.39 -2.22 1.01
N ALA A 62 -11.33 -2.27 1.82
CA ALA A 62 -10.02 -2.76 1.38
C ALA A 62 -10.09 -4.22 0.91
N LEU A 63 -10.73 -5.11 1.70
CA LEU A 63 -10.92 -6.52 1.31
C LEU A 63 -11.77 -6.68 0.05
N LYS A 64 -12.86 -5.91 -0.09
CA LYS A 64 -13.67 -5.93 -1.32
C LYS A 64 -12.86 -5.55 -2.56
N LYS A 65 -12.04 -4.49 -2.46
CA LYS A 65 -11.14 -4.09 -3.54
C LYS A 65 -10.13 -5.19 -3.85
N LEU A 66 -9.50 -5.78 -2.82
CA LEU A 66 -8.56 -6.89 -3.02
C LEU A 66 -9.23 -8.07 -3.74
N ASN A 67 -10.43 -8.47 -3.33
CA ASN A 67 -11.15 -9.56 -3.98
C ASN A 67 -11.49 -9.28 -5.46
N GLN A 68 -11.66 -8.01 -5.85
CA GLN A 68 -11.82 -7.63 -7.26
C GLN A 68 -10.53 -7.71 -8.08
N TYR A 69 -9.35 -7.73 -7.45
CA TYR A 69 -8.07 -7.85 -8.14
C TYR A 69 -7.61 -9.32 -8.30
N PHE A 70 -8.16 -10.24 -7.51
CA PHE A 70 -7.77 -11.65 -7.49
C PHE A 70 -8.76 -12.61 -8.18
N ILE A 71 -9.93 -12.11 -8.62
CA ILE A 71 -10.98 -12.81 -9.39
C ILE A 71 -11.07 -12.19 -10.77
#